data_AF-A0A2T4C7H1-F1
#
_entry.id   AF-A0A2T4C7H1-F1
#
_cell.length_a   1.000
_cell.length_b   1.000
_cell.length_c   1.000
_cell.angle_alpha   90.00
_cell.angle_beta   90.00
_cell.angle_gamma   90.00
#
_symmetry.space_group_name_H-M   'P 1'
#
loop_
_entity.id
_entity.type
_entity.pdbx_description
1 polymer ?
#
loop_
_entity_poly.entity_id
_entity_poly.type
_entity_poly.pdbx_seq_one_letter_code
_entity_poly.pdbx_strand_id
1 'polypeptide(L)'
;IRQAINFGITADQIISYLSAHAHEQMHRTAALTNKPVLPPTVVDQIRLWQLENERMKTTSGFLFRDFTDDKDYLDTARFSEEIGVLVWRNDTTRMFFANKHEQIKDFLKTRKKAE
;
A
#
# COMPACT_ATOMS: atom_id res chain seq x y z
N ILE A 1 -2.82 12.60 17.90
CA ILE A 1 -2.80 11.41 17.00
C ILE A 1 -1.92 11.64 15.78
N ARG A 2 -2.24 12.56 14.86
CA ARG A 2 -1.37 12.87 13.69
C ARG A 2 0.10 13.11 14.03
N GLN A 3 0.37 13.94 15.05
CA GLN A 3 1.75 14.20 15.50
C GLN A 3 2.46 12.93 15.98
N ALA A 4 1.77 12.05 16.72
CA ALA A 4 2.34 10.79 17.20
C ALA A 4 2.67 9.84 16.03
N ILE A 5 1.78 9.76 15.04
CA ILE A 5 2.01 8.97 13.81
C ILE A 5 3.21 9.50 13.04
N ASN A 6 3.40 10.83 12.96
CA ASN A 6 4.57 11.43 12.31
C ASN A 6 5.90 11.10 13.03
N PHE A 7 5.86 10.77 14.33
CA PHE A 7 7.01 10.25 15.08
C PHE A 7 7.16 8.73 14.98
N GLY A 8 6.37 8.06 14.13
CA GLY A 8 6.40 6.61 13.96
C GLY A 8 5.66 5.83 15.05
N ILE A 9 4.84 6.49 15.88
CA ILE A 9 4.00 5.82 16.88
C ILE A 9 2.72 5.33 16.20
N THR A 10 2.52 4.02 16.17
CA THR A 10 1.39 3.38 15.49
C THR A 10 0.08 3.55 16.26
N ALA A 11 -1.06 3.44 15.55
CA ALA A 11 -2.39 3.44 16.16
C ALA A 11 -2.51 2.36 17.24
N ASP A 12 -1.99 1.15 17.00
CA ASP A 12 -2.05 0.06 17.98
C ASP A 12 -1.21 0.35 19.23
N GLN A 13 -0.07 1.04 19.09
CA GLN A 13 0.71 1.51 20.24
C GLN A 13 -0.08 2.55 21.05
N ILE A 14 -0.76 3.49 20.39
CA ILE A 14 -1.61 4.49 21.06
C ILE A 14 -2.79 3.81 21.79
N ILE A 15 -3.50 2.91 21.12
CA ILE A 15 -4.64 2.18 21.68
C ILE A 15 -4.20 1.34 22.89
N SER A 16 -3.08 0.62 22.77
CA SER A 16 -2.52 -0.19 23.85
C SER A 16 -2.12 0.68 25.05
N TYR A 17 -1.46 1.82 24.80
CA TYR A 17 -1.07 2.75 25.85
C TYR A 17 -2.28 3.31 26.59
N LEU A 18 -3.30 3.77 25.86
CA LEU A 18 -4.55 4.29 26.44
C LEU A 18 -5.31 3.23 27.22
N SER A 19 -5.35 1.98 26.73
CA SER A 19 -6.03 0.89 27.42
C SER A 19 -5.29 0.44 28.69
N ALA A 20 -3.95 0.47 28.69
CA ALA A 20 -3.14 0.06 29.84
C ALA A 20 -3.12 1.12 30.96
N HIS A 21 -3.24 2.41 30.61
CA HIS A 21 -3.21 3.53 31.55
C HIS A 21 -4.59 4.16 31.76
N ALA A 22 -5.66 3.45 31.45
CA ALA A 22 -7.01 3.92 31.72
C ALA A 22 -7.29 3.94 33.23
N HIS A 23 -8.21 4.81 33.65
CA HIS A 23 -8.56 4.95 35.05
C HIS A 23 -9.16 3.64 35.62
N GLU A 24 -8.85 3.27 36.86
CA GLU A 24 -9.30 2.01 37.46
C GLU A 24 -10.83 1.83 37.42
N GLN A 25 -11.59 2.91 37.62
CA GLN A 25 -13.06 2.85 37.54
C GLN A 25 -13.55 2.48 36.13
N MET A 26 -12.82 2.84 35.07
CA MET A 26 -13.13 2.43 33.71
C MET A 26 -12.86 0.93 33.52
N HIS A 27 -11.76 0.41 34.05
CA HIS A 27 -11.48 -1.03 34.04
C HIS A 27 -12.56 -1.84 34.77
N ARG A 28 -12.98 -1.38 35.95
CA ARG A 28 -14.06 -2.01 36.72
C ARG A 28 -15.37 -2.01 35.94
N THR A 29 -15.74 -0.87 35.35
CA THR A 29 -16.98 -0.74 34.57
C THR A 29 -16.94 -1.62 33.31
N ALA A 30 -15.81 -1.67 32.61
CA ALA A 30 -15.58 -2.53 31.46
C ALA A 30 -15.78 -4.01 31.81
N ALA A 31 -15.19 -4.47 32.92
CA ALA A 31 -15.33 -5.83 33.41
C ALA A 31 -16.77 -6.18 33.80
N LEU A 32 -17.48 -5.27 34.48
CA LEU A 32 -18.88 -5.47 34.89
C LEU A 32 -19.86 -5.49 33.72
N THR A 33 -19.61 -4.67 32.70
CA THR A 33 -20.50 -4.52 31.54
C THR A 33 -20.11 -5.42 30.36
N ASN A 34 -19.03 -6.20 30.49
CA ASN A 34 -18.44 -7.02 29.44
C ASN A 34 -18.19 -6.21 28.14
N LYS A 35 -17.68 -4.98 28.29
CA LYS A 35 -17.37 -4.06 27.18
C LYS A 35 -15.89 -3.67 27.23
N PRO A 36 -15.27 -3.30 26.09
CA PRO A 36 -13.89 -2.83 26.09
C PRO A 36 -13.75 -1.51 26.87
N VAL A 37 -12.57 -1.31 27.47
CA VAL A 37 -12.22 -0.09 28.24
C VAL A 37 -12.29 1.17 27.37
N LEU A 38 -11.84 1.04 26.11
CA LEU A 38 -11.95 2.09 25.12
C LEU A 38 -13.19 1.86 24.26
N PRO A 39 -14.01 2.90 24.01
CA PRO A 39 -15.13 2.79 23.09
C PRO A 39 -14.67 2.36 21.68
N PRO A 40 -15.35 1.40 21.02
CA PRO A 40 -14.95 0.93 19.68
C PRO A 40 -14.83 2.04 18.66
N THR A 41 -15.73 3.02 18.68
CA THR A 41 -15.70 4.17 17.78
C THR A 41 -14.44 5.01 17.92
N VAL A 42 -13.89 5.16 19.14
CA VAL A 42 -12.64 5.90 19.36
C VAL A 42 -11.45 5.11 18.81
N VAL A 43 -11.44 3.79 19.04
CA VAL A 43 -10.41 2.89 18.50
C VAL A 43 -10.40 2.95 16.96
N ASP A 44 -11.58 2.88 16.35
CA ASP A 44 -11.73 2.94 14.90
C ASP A 44 -11.25 4.28 14.34
N GLN A 45 -11.60 5.40 14.99
CA GLN A 45 -11.14 6.71 14.53
C GLN A 45 -9.62 6.87 14.61
N ILE A 46 -8.97 6.32 15.65
CA ILE A 46 -7.51 6.35 15.75
C ILE A 46 -6.87 5.58 14.58
N ARG A 47 -7.42 4.42 14.22
CA ARG A 47 -6.95 3.62 13.07
C ARG A 47 -7.22 4.33 11.74
N LEU A 48 -8.40 4.92 11.57
CA LEU A 48 -8.74 5.70 10.38
C LEU A 48 -7.81 6.89 10.20
N TRP A 49 -7.44 7.59 11.27
CA TRP A 49 -6.46 8.69 11.19
C TRP A 49 -5.06 8.23 10.79
N GLN A 50 -4.63 7.03 11.18
CA GLN A 50 -3.38 6.47 10.65
C GLN A 50 -3.48 6.18 9.16
N LEU A 51 -4.55 5.51 8.73
CA LEU A 51 -4.79 5.21 7.32
C LEU A 51 -4.91 6.48 6.47
N GLU A 52 -5.51 7.55 7.00
CA GLU A 52 -5.60 8.85 6.34
C GLU A 52 -4.21 9.48 6.11
N ASN A 53 -3.26 9.25 7.02
CA ASN A 53 -1.89 9.72 6.87
C ASN A 53 -1.09 8.85 5.88
N GLU A 54 -1.39 7.55 5.82
CA GLU A 54 -0.70 6.55 4.98
C GLU A 54 -1.40 6.31 3.62
N ARG A 55 -2.15 7.29 3.11
CA ARG A 55 -2.92 7.16 1.85
C ARG A 55 -2.07 6.99 0.59
N MET A 56 -0.81 7.40 0.63
CA MET A 56 0.09 7.37 -0.51
C MET A 56 1.20 6.36 -0.29
N LYS A 57 1.30 5.37 -1.17
CA LYS A 57 2.45 4.49 -1.26
C LYS A 57 3.34 4.97 -2.41
N THR A 58 4.56 5.41 -2.08
CA THR A 58 5.55 5.76 -3.09
C THR A 58 6.23 4.48 -3.57
N THR A 59 6.19 4.24 -4.88
CA THR A 59 6.92 3.12 -5.51
C THR A 59 7.87 3.72 -6.54
N SER A 60 9.17 3.52 -6.37
CA SER A 60 10.15 3.90 -7.38
C SER A 60 10.12 2.91 -8.53
N GLY A 61 10.28 3.38 -9.76
CA GLY A 61 10.20 2.53 -10.93
C GLY A 61 10.12 3.32 -12.23
N PHE A 62 9.67 2.63 -13.27
CA PHE A 62 9.70 3.08 -14.66
C PHE A 62 8.30 2.97 -15.26
N LEU A 63 7.88 4.02 -15.95
CA LEU A 63 6.64 4.05 -16.71
C LEU A 63 6.94 3.71 -18.17
N PHE A 64 6.36 2.63 -18.66
CA PHE A 64 6.36 2.24 -20.06
C PHE A 64 5.06 2.72 -20.71
N ARG A 65 5.20 3.46 -21.82
CA ARG A 65 4.11 4.07 -22.58
C ARG A 65 4.51 4.22 -24.04
N ASP A 66 3.58 4.69 -24.87
CA ASP A 66 3.77 4.95 -26.30
C ASP A 66 4.10 3.68 -27.11
N PHE A 67 3.46 2.55 -26.79
CA PHE A 67 3.56 1.33 -27.60
C PHE A 67 2.88 1.54 -28.96
N THR A 68 3.58 1.17 -30.04
CA THR A 68 3.05 1.27 -31.40
C THR A 68 1.94 0.26 -31.64
N ASP A 69 2.18 -0.99 -31.22
CA ASP A 69 1.26 -2.11 -31.40
C ASP A 69 0.70 -2.61 -30.06
N ASP A 70 -0.55 -3.06 -30.07
CA ASP A 70 -1.23 -3.58 -28.88
C ASP A 70 -0.64 -4.92 -28.44
N LYS A 71 -0.24 -5.75 -29.41
CA LYS A 71 0.40 -7.03 -29.13
C LYS A 71 1.75 -6.85 -28.45
N ASP A 72 2.56 -5.88 -28.89
CA ASP A 72 3.85 -5.56 -28.27
C ASP A 72 3.69 -5.10 -26.81
N TYR A 73 2.66 -4.27 -26.56
CA TYR A 73 2.28 -3.88 -25.21
C TYR A 73 1.90 -5.10 -24.34
N LEU A 74 0.97 -5.92 -24.81
CA LEU A 74 0.46 -7.08 -24.06
C LEU A 74 1.57 -8.09 -23.76
N ASP A 75 2.41 -8.41 -24.74
CA ASP A 75 3.54 -9.33 -24.57
C ASP A 75 4.53 -8.80 -23.53
N THR A 76 4.89 -7.52 -23.61
CA THR A 76 5.85 -6.89 -22.67
C THR A 76 5.26 -6.75 -21.27
N ALA A 77 3.96 -6.44 -21.15
CA ALA A 77 3.27 -6.35 -19.88
C ALA A 77 3.15 -7.74 -19.21
N ARG A 78 2.83 -8.78 -19.98
CA ARG A 78 2.80 -10.18 -19.49
C ARG A 78 4.18 -10.63 -19.03
N PHE A 79 5.21 -10.38 -19.83
CA PHE A 79 6.58 -10.69 -19.42
C PHE A 79 6.95 -9.99 -18.10
N SER A 80 6.56 -8.72 -17.95
CA SER A 80 6.79 -7.95 -16.71
C SER A 80 6.00 -8.50 -15.51
N GLU A 81 4.82 -9.04 -15.74
CA GLU A 81 4.00 -9.72 -14.72
C GLU A 81 4.63 -11.05 -14.30
N GLU A 82 5.10 -11.86 -15.25
CA GLU A 82 5.74 -13.16 -15.02
C GLU A 82 7.04 -13.06 -14.20
N ILE A 83 7.87 -12.05 -14.48
CA ILE A 83 9.10 -11.81 -13.71
C ILE A 83 8.82 -11.08 -12.37
N GLY A 84 7.57 -10.68 -12.10
CA GLY A 84 7.15 -10.07 -10.84
C GLY A 84 7.62 -8.61 -10.66
N VAL A 85 7.88 -7.88 -11.75
CA VAL A 85 8.30 -6.46 -11.68
C VAL A 85 7.15 -5.48 -11.96
N LEU A 86 6.04 -5.96 -12.53
CA LEU A 86 4.86 -5.16 -12.81
C LEU A 86 4.17 -4.71 -11.51
N VAL A 87 3.94 -3.40 -11.38
CA VAL A 87 3.27 -2.80 -10.19
C VAL A 87 1.87 -2.30 -10.54
N TRP A 88 1.70 -1.76 -11.75
CA TRP A 88 0.44 -1.18 -12.20
C TRP A 88 0.36 -1.28 -13.73
N ARG A 89 -0.84 -1.47 -14.29
CA ARG A 89 -1.09 -1.41 -15.73
C ARG A 89 -2.43 -0.76 -16.06
N ASN A 90 -2.50 -0.15 -17.23
CA ASN A 90 -3.72 0.36 -17.85
C ASN A 90 -3.73 -0.01 -19.34
N ASP A 91 -4.55 -1.01 -19.66
CA ASP A 91 -4.65 -1.59 -21.00
C ASP A 91 -5.32 -0.61 -21.98
N THR A 92 -6.24 0.25 -21.53
CA THR A 92 -6.92 1.25 -22.38
C THR A 92 -5.93 2.27 -22.96
N THR A 93 -4.95 2.69 -22.16
CA THR A 93 -3.92 3.63 -22.60
C THR A 93 -2.64 2.96 -23.08
N ARG A 94 -2.56 1.62 -23.02
CA ARG A 94 -1.34 0.84 -23.30
C ARG A 94 -0.15 1.35 -22.50
N MET A 95 -0.32 1.46 -21.19
CA MET A 95 0.72 1.89 -20.26
C MET A 95 0.88 0.92 -19.11
N PHE A 96 2.10 0.79 -18.59
CA PHE A 96 2.33 0.05 -17.36
C PHE A 96 3.52 0.61 -16.58
N PHE A 97 3.52 0.37 -15.27
CA PHE A 97 4.59 0.76 -14.36
C PHE A 97 5.27 -0.49 -13.80
N ALA A 98 6.60 -0.51 -13.84
CA ALA A 98 7.41 -1.59 -13.29
C ALA A 98 8.43 -1.06 -12.29
N ASN A 99 8.71 -1.82 -11.23
CA ASN A 99 9.71 -1.44 -10.22
C ASN A 99 11.16 -1.57 -10.73
N LYS A 100 11.39 -2.37 -11.77
CA LYS A 100 12.68 -2.62 -12.43
C LYS A 100 12.50 -2.68 -13.94
N HIS A 101 13.55 -2.39 -14.71
CA HIS A 101 13.45 -2.23 -16.16
C HIS A 101 14.51 -2.99 -16.97
N GLU A 102 15.50 -3.57 -16.32
CA GLU A 102 16.68 -4.18 -16.93
C GLU A 102 16.28 -5.38 -17.79
N GLN A 103 15.53 -6.32 -17.19
CA GLN A 103 15.04 -7.52 -17.88
C GLN A 103 14.04 -7.17 -19.00
N ILE A 104 13.20 -6.15 -18.78
CA ILE A 104 12.24 -5.67 -19.79
C ILE A 104 12.99 -5.09 -21.00
N LYS A 105 14.05 -4.31 -20.75
CA LYS A 105 14.89 -3.72 -21.81
C LYS A 105 15.58 -4.79 -22.65
N ASP A 106 16.07 -5.85 -22.02
CA ASP A 106 16.75 -6.94 -22.73
C ASP A 106 15.77 -7.81 -23.52
N PHE A 107 14.56 -8.02 -22.99
CA PHE A 107 13.44 -8.62 -23.72
C PHE A 107 13.09 -7.83 -25.00
N LEU A 108 12.92 -6.51 -24.87
CA LEU A 108 12.61 -5.62 -26.01
C LEU A 108 13.72 -5.60 -27.07
N LYS A 109 14.99 -5.61 -26.66
CA LYS A 109 16.14 -5.67 -27.60
C LYS A 109 16.19 -6.99 -28.36
N THR A 110 15.85 -8.09 -27.71
CA THR A 110 15.87 -9.42 -28.32
C THR A 110 14.79 -9.53 -29.40
N ARG A 111 13.59 -8.99 -29.13
CA ARG A 111 12.51 -8.89 -30.13
C ARG A 111 12.90 -8.07 -31.36
N LYS A 112 13.45 -6.87 -31.17
CA LYS A 112 13.89 -6.00 -32.28
C LYS A 112 14.99 -6.59 -33.17
N LYS A 113 15.70 -7.62 -32.71
CA LYS A 113 16.71 -8.35 -33.52
C LYS A 113 16.11 -9.55 -34.25
N ALA A 114 14.95 -10.03 -33.80
CA ALA A 114 14.25 -11.18 -34.37
C ALA A 114 13.24 -10.76 -35.45
N GLU A 115 12.76 -9.51 -35.39
CA GLU A 115 12.07 -8.80 -36.49
C GLU A 115 13.07 -8.25 -37.52
#